data_AF-A0A7Y5K633-F1
#
_entry.id   AF-A0A7Y5K633-F1
#
_cell.length_a   1.000
_cell.length_b   1.000
_cell.length_c   1.000
_cell.angle_alpha   90.00
_cell.angle_beta   90.00
_cell.angle_gamma   90.00
#
_symmetry.space_group_name_H-M   'P 1'
#
loop_
_entity.id
_entity.type
_entity.pdbx_description
1 polymer ?
#
loop_
_entity_poly.entity_id
_entity_poly.type
_entity_poly.pdbx_seq_one_letter_code
_entity_poly.pdbx_strand_id
1 'polypeptide(L)'
;MDHHLILSLMEKYFADKKPEFANAALREQPVTALLQDSLDLVDFLVYLEEALQLEREIDMNQFGPSVMNKNFGELAELIAKFLTGGTQFPTGTSSSNA
;
A
#
# COMPACT_ATOMS: atom_id res chain seq x y z
N MET A 1 3.83 7.56 -10.64
CA MET A 1 3.13 6.29 -10.47
C MET A 1 1.64 6.58 -10.48
N ASP A 2 0.89 5.86 -11.30
CA ASP A 2 -0.54 6.11 -11.50
C ASP A 2 -1.36 5.40 -10.41
N HIS A 3 -2.22 6.15 -9.72
CA HIS A 3 -3.16 5.62 -8.72
C HIS A 3 -4.05 4.51 -9.30
N HIS A 4 -4.48 4.67 -10.55
CA HIS A 4 -5.31 3.68 -11.23
C HIS A 4 -4.55 2.37 -11.46
N LEU A 5 -3.25 2.44 -11.74
CA LEU A 5 -2.43 1.23 -11.91
C LEU A 5 -2.31 0.45 -10.60
N ILE A 6 -2.05 1.13 -9.47
CA ILE A 6 -1.96 0.47 -8.15
C ILE A 6 -3.30 -0.16 -7.78
N LEU A 7 -4.41 0.52 -8.04
CA LEU A 7 -5.74 -0.04 -7.83
C LEU A 7 -6.01 -1.27 -8.69
N SER A 8 -5.65 -1.26 -9.97
CA SER A 8 -5.81 -2.44 -10.82
C SER A 8 -4.93 -3.61 -10.38
N LEU A 9 -3.72 -3.33 -9.85
CA LEU A 9 -2.85 -4.36 -9.29
C LEU A 9 -3.41 -4.93 -7.98
N MET A 10 -3.99 -4.09 -7.12
CA MET A 10 -4.72 -4.51 -5.93
C MET A 10 -5.91 -5.41 -6.29
N GLU A 11 -6.76 -4.94 -7.20
CA GLU A 11 -7.93 -5.68 -7.68
C GLU A 11 -7.50 -7.06 -8.19
N LYS A 12 -6.40 -7.14 -8.95
CA LYS A 12 -5.86 -8.41 -9.43
C LYS A 12 -5.34 -9.31 -8.31
N TYR A 13 -4.51 -8.79 -7.40
CA TYR A 13 -3.96 -9.55 -6.27
C TYR A 13 -5.06 -10.14 -5.39
N PHE A 14 -6.10 -9.36 -5.10
CA PHE A 14 -7.22 -9.82 -4.29
C PHE A 14 -8.23 -10.65 -5.07
N ALA A 15 -8.32 -10.54 -6.40
CA ALA A 15 -9.17 -11.42 -7.20
C ALA A 15 -8.76 -12.89 -7.07
N ASP A 16 -7.46 -13.16 -6.99
CA ASP A 16 -6.94 -14.52 -6.80
C ASP A 16 -7.16 -15.05 -5.37
N LYS A 17 -7.14 -14.17 -4.36
CA LYS A 17 -7.29 -14.57 -2.94
C LYS A 17 -8.75 -14.59 -2.47
N LYS A 18 -9.52 -13.55 -2.80
CA LYS A 18 -10.93 -13.38 -2.43
C LYS A 18 -11.72 -12.73 -3.59
N PRO A 19 -12.18 -13.53 -4.56
CA PRO A 19 -12.86 -13.04 -5.76
C PRO A 19 -14.15 -12.27 -5.48
N GLU A 20 -14.77 -12.47 -4.30
CA GLU A 20 -15.93 -11.71 -3.83
C GLU A 20 -15.63 -10.22 -3.59
N PHE A 21 -14.35 -9.85 -3.48
CA PHE A 21 -13.87 -8.48 -3.31
C PHE A 21 -13.22 -7.89 -4.58
N ALA A 22 -13.21 -8.60 -5.71
CA ALA A 22 -12.57 -8.19 -6.97
C ALA A 22 -13.35 -7.12 -7.77
N ASN A 23 -14.05 -6.23 -7.08
CA ASN A 23 -15.08 -5.36 -7.67
C ASN A 23 -14.72 -3.90 -7.40
N ALA A 24 -15.34 -2.95 -8.11
CA ALA A 24 -15.18 -1.51 -7.86
C ALA A 24 -15.44 -1.10 -6.40
N ALA A 25 -16.23 -1.89 -5.65
CA ALA A 25 -16.48 -1.70 -4.23
C ALA A 25 -15.24 -1.91 -3.34
N LEU A 26 -14.20 -2.59 -3.82
CA LEU A 26 -12.94 -2.80 -3.12
C LEU A 26 -12.37 -1.48 -2.58
N ARG A 27 -12.43 -0.43 -3.40
CA ARG A 27 -11.88 0.89 -3.10
C ARG A 27 -12.46 1.49 -1.83
N GLU A 28 -13.71 1.18 -1.53
CA GLU A 28 -14.44 1.68 -0.37
C GLU A 28 -14.35 0.73 0.84
N GLN A 29 -13.86 -0.51 0.63
CA GLN A 29 -13.68 -1.47 1.71
C GLN A 29 -12.49 -1.08 2.59
N PRO A 30 -12.62 -1.24 3.92
CA PRO A 30 -11.50 -1.02 4.83
C PRO A 30 -10.40 -2.05 4.54
N VAL A 31 -9.15 -1.63 4.67
CA VAL A 31 -7.97 -2.48 4.45
C VAL A 31 -8.04 -3.76 5.31
N THR A 32 -8.57 -3.64 6.52
CA THR A 32 -8.78 -4.76 7.48
C THR A 32 -9.78 -5.81 7.02
N ALA A 33 -10.60 -5.56 5.98
CA ALA A 33 -11.49 -6.57 5.42
C ALA A 33 -10.73 -7.69 4.67
N LEU A 34 -9.58 -7.36 4.08
CA LEU A 34 -8.78 -8.30 3.29
C LEU A 34 -7.39 -8.52 3.86
N LEU A 35 -6.79 -7.50 4.46
CA LEU A 35 -5.49 -7.57 5.12
C LEU A 35 -5.76 -7.62 6.62
N GLN A 36 -6.09 -8.83 7.09
CA GLN A 36 -6.45 -9.04 8.50
C GLN A 36 -5.20 -8.96 9.39
N ASP A 37 -4.05 -9.36 8.85
CA ASP A 37 -2.77 -9.34 9.51
C ASP A 37 -1.75 -8.48 8.76
N SER A 38 -0.72 -8.02 9.48
CA SER A 38 0.41 -7.29 8.89
C SER A 38 1.17 -8.11 7.84
N LEU A 39 1.12 -9.44 7.92
CA LEU A 39 1.74 -10.34 6.94
C LEU A 39 1.06 -10.25 5.57
N ASP A 40 -0.27 -10.18 5.50
CA ASP A 40 -0.98 -10.07 4.23
C ASP A 40 -0.64 -8.75 3.52
N LEU A 41 -0.42 -7.69 4.30
CA LEU A 41 -0.03 -6.38 3.79
C LEU A 41 1.41 -6.41 3.27
N VAL A 42 2.33 -7.06 3.98
CA VAL A 42 3.72 -7.24 3.50
C VAL A 42 3.73 -8.05 2.19
N ASP A 43 3.01 -9.17 2.12
CA ASP A 43 2.88 -9.97 0.89
C ASP A 43 2.35 -9.12 -0.28
N PHE A 44 1.37 -8.26 -0.01
CA PHE A 44 0.82 -7.35 -1.01
C PHE A 44 1.85 -6.30 -1.48
N LEU A 45 2.64 -5.73 -0.57
CA LEU A 45 3.69 -4.79 -0.93
C LEU A 45 4.79 -5.45 -1.78
N VAL A 46 5.20 -6.68 -1.44
CA VAL A 46 6.14 -7.47 -2.26
C VAL A 46 5.57 -7.72 -3.66
N TYR A 47 4.30 -8.10 -3.76
CA TYR A 47 3.64 -8.26 -5.06
C TYR A 47 3.68 -6.96 -5.89
N LEU A 48 3.48 -5.80 -5.25
CA LEU A 48 3.58 -4.52 -5.95
C LEU A 48 5.01 -4.23 -6.42
N GLU A 49 6.03 -4.52 -5.62
CA GLU A 49 7.44 -4.37 -5.99
C GLU A 49 7.78 -5.20 -7.23
N GLU A 50 7.37 -6.47 -7.24
CA GLU A 50 7.58 -7.36 -8.37
C GLU A 50 6.79 -6.91 -9.60
N ALA A 51 5.51 -6.58 -9.44
CA ALA A 51 4.63 -6.18 -10.53
C ALA A 51 5.03 -4.84 -11.16
N LEU A 52 5.60 -3.92 -10.36
CA LEU A 52 6.08 -2.62 -10.81
C LEU A 52 7.57 -2.61 -11.14
N GLN A 53 8.27 -3.74 -10.97
CA GLN A 53 9.72 -3.90 -11.15
C GLN A 53 10.51 -2.79 -10.44
N LEU A 54 10.16 -2.54 -9.17
CA LEU A 54 10.82 -1.48 -8.39
C LEU A 54 12.24 -1.90 -8.03
N GLU A 55 13.19 -0.98 -8.18
CA GLU A 55 14.57 -1.16 -7.67
C GLU A 55 14.69 -0.89 -6.17
N ARG A 56 13.56 -0.75 -5.46
CA ARG A 56 13.49 -0.42 -4.04
C ARG A 56 12.35 -1.15 -3.35
N GLU A 57 12.56 -1.52 -2.10
CA GLU A 57 11.53 -2.09 -1.23
C GLU A 57 10.59 -0.99 -0.72
N ILE A 58 9.32 -1.34 -0.60
CA ILE A 58 8.27 -0.57 0.03
C ILE A 58 8.15 -1.04 1.48
N ASP A 59 8.79 -0.31 2.41
CA ASP A 59 8.74 -0.65 3.83
C ASP A 59 7.39 -0.24 4.46
N MET A 60 6.67 -1.23 4.99
CA MET A 60 5.41 -1.04 5.71
C MET A 60 5.54 -0.04 6.87
N ASN A 61 6.70 0.02 7.53
CA ASN A 61 6.95 0.95 8.64
C ASN A 61 6.85 2.42 8.21
N GLN A 62 7.02 2.72 6.92
CA GLN A 62 6.93 4.09 6.39
C GLN A 62 5.49 4.58 6.26
N PHE A 63 4.52 3.66 6.24
CA PHE A 63 3.10 4.01 6.14
C PHE A 63 2.42 4.20 7.51
N GLY A 64 3.06 3.71 8.58
CA GLY A 64 2.58 3.81 9.95
C GLY A 64 1.30 2.99 10.23
N PRO A 65 0.86 2.93 11.50
CA PRO A 65 -0.30 2.14 11.90
C PRO A 65 -1.63 2.67 11.33
N SER A 66 -1.64 3.91 10.84
CA SER A 66 -2.81 4.55 10.25
C SER A 66 -3.29 3.88 8.95
N VAL A 67 -2.47 3.04 8.31
CA VAL A 67 -2.89 2.26 7.14
C VAL A 67 -4.05 1.32 7.44
N MET A 68 -4.12 0.74 8.65
CA MET A 68 -5.21 -0.18 9.00
C MET A 68 -6.57 0.52 9.13
N ASN A 69 -6.58 1.85 9.25
CA ASN A 69 -7.81 2.64 9.31
C ASN A 69 -8.26 3.18 7.95
N LYS A 70 -7.52 2.89 6.88
CA LYS A 70 -7.79 3.36 5.52
C LYS A 70 -8.63 2.36 4.74
N ASN A 71 -9.26 2.83 3.67
CA ASN A 71 -9.78 1.97 2.62
C ASN A 71 -8.73 1.69 1.52
N PHE A 72 -9.00 0.73 0.63
CA PHE A 72 -8.06 0.39 -0.45
C PHE A 72 -7.81 1.54 -1.43
N GLY A 73 -8.80 2.43 -1.64
CA GLY A 73 -8.63 3.62 -2.46
C GLY A 73 -7.58 4.58 -1.89
N GLU A 74 -7.67 4.85 -0.60
CA GLU A 74 -6.72 5.67 0.16
C GLU A 74 -5.36 5.01 0.29
N LEU A 75 -5.32 3.69 0.50
CA LEU A 75 -4.06 2.94 0.55
C LEU A 75 -3.33 3.01 -0.81
N ALA A 76 -4.05 2.79 -1.90
CA ALA A 76 -3.49 2.93 -3.25
C ALA A 76 -2.96 4.35 -3.50
N GLU A 77 -3.68 5.37 -3.06
CA GLU A 77 -3.25 6.77 -3.20
C GLU A 77 -1.98 7.04 -2.39
N LEU A 78 -1.90 6.49 -1.17
CA LEU A 78 -0.76 6.64 -0.29
C LEU A 78 0.49 5.95 -0.85
N ILE A 79 0.34 4.73 -1.37
CA ILE A 79 1.43 4.02 -2.07
C ILE A 79 1.81 4.77 -3.35
N ALA A 80 0.85 5.28 -4.13
CA ALA A 80 1.15 6.04 -5.34
C ALA A 80 1.96 7.30 -5.02
N LYS A 81 1.58 8.05 -3.97
CA LYS A 81 2.30 9.22 -3.47
C LYS A 81 3.72 8.87 -3.05
N PHE A 82 3.88 7.82 -2.26
CA PHE A 82 5.17 7.28 -1.86
C PHE A 82 6.04 6.89 -3.07
N LEU A 83 5.45 6.23 -4.05
CA LEU A 83 6.14 5.80 -5.27
C LEU A 83 6.53 6.96 -6.18
N THR A 84 5.80 8.07 -6.16
CA THR A 84 6.12 9.31 -6.88
C THR A 84 7.11 10.24 -6.19
N GLY A 85 7.54 9.94 -4.94
CA GLY A 85 8.45 10.81 -4.19
C GLY A 85 7.75 11.92 -3.40
N GLY A 86 6.43 11.85 -3.22
CA GLY A 86 5.69 12.74 -2.35
C GLY A 86 5.73 12.24 -0.91
N THR A 87 6.41 13.00 -0.05
CA THR A 87 6.56 12.81 1.41
C THR A 87 7.61 11.78 1.83
N GLN A 88 8.82 12.27 2.04
CA GLN A 88 9.57 11.87 3.24
C GLN A 88 8.63 12.03 4.43
N PHE A 89 8.07 10.95 4.96
CA PHE A 89 7.60 11.00 6.34
C PHE A 89 8.79 11.44 7.18
N PRO A 90 8.67 12.41 8.09
CA PRO A 90 9.77 12.81 8.94
C PRO A 90 10.12 11.64 9.84
N THR A 91 11.00 10.76 9.38
CA THR A 91 11.84 9.96 10.25
C THR A 91 12.64 10.98 11.01
N GLY A 92 12.32 11.19 12.29
CA GLY A 92 12.98 12.17 13.14
C GLY A 92 14.48 11.92 13.18
N THR A 93 15.23 12.53 12.25
CA THR A 93 16.65 12.80 12.40
C THR A 93 16.77 14.16 13.05
N SER A 94 16.51 14.22 14.36
CA SER A 94 17.22 15.19 15.19
C SER A 94 18.61 14.62 15.45
N SER A 95 19.46 14.69 14.41
CA SER A 95 20.89 14.82 14.65
C SER A 95 21.11 16.22 15.21
N SER A 96 21.29 16.33 16.52
CA SER A 96 22.06 17.44 17.09
C SER A 96 23.41 16.88 17.48
N ASN A 97 24.37 17.09 16.59
CA ASN A 97 25.79 16.96 16.86
C ASN A 97 26.34 18.39 16.93
N ALA A 98 26.69 18.86 18.13
CA ALA A 98 27.61 19.95 18.40
C ALA A 98 28.04 19.88 19.86
#